data_AF-A0A2E1XJ79-F1
#
_entry.id   AF-A0A2E1XJ79-F1
#
_cell.length_a   1.000
_cell.length_b   1.000
_cell.length_c   1.000
_cell.angle_alpha   90.00
_cell.angle_beta   90.00
_cell.angle_gamma   90.00
#
_symmetry.space_group_name_H-M   'P 1'
#
loop_
_entity.id
_entity.type
_entity.pdbx_description
1 polymer ?
#
loop_
_entity_poly.entity_id
_entity_poly.type
_entity_poly.pdbx_seq_one_letter_code
_entity_poly.pdbx_strand_id
1 'polypeptide(L)'
;MRKPAFLLLAALTLLGGCMTIGGGASTLLVKTDPEGALLSIDGVGECETPCSVRLDGPKQARVAKAGFVSKTYVLSPGRSEVTIPLELAAASDDVDATGLPDLD
;
A
#
# COMPACT_ATOMS: atom_id res chain seq x y z
N MET A 1 43.86 23.35 52.93
CA MET A 1 42.53 23.19 53.56
C MET A 1 41.60 24.18 52.85
N ARG A 2 40.52 23.88 52.12
CA ARG A 2 39.59 22.75 51.96
C ARG A 2 38.97 22.84 50.53
N LYS A 3 38.84 21.74 49.78
CA LYS A 3 37.73 21.52 48.81
C LYS A 3 36.44 21.24 49.64
N PRO A 4 35.18 21.24 49.15
CA PRO A 4 34.67 21.13 47.76
C PRO A 4 33.37 21.92 47.48
N ALA A 5 32.79 21.76 46.27
CA ALA A 5 31.34 21.76 45.93
C ALA A 5 31.21 21.99 44.40
N PHE A 6 31.59 21.05 43.54
CA PHE A 6 30.76 19.94 43.04
C PHE A 6 29.28 20.02 43.43
N LEU A 7 28.41 20.32 42.45
CA LEU A 7 26.99 19.96 42.28
C LEU A 7 26.18 21.14 41.75
N LEU A 8 25.20 20.82 40.90
CA LEU A 8 24.28 21.68 40.13
C LEU A 8 24.87 22.03 38.76
N LEU A 9 24.30 21.64 37.62
CA LEU A 9 22.89 21.43 37.33
C LEU A 9 22.79 20.67 35.99
N ALA A 10 22.73 19.34 36.04
CA ALA A 10 22.56 18.50 34.84
C ALA A 10 21.23 17.74 34.95
N ALA A 11 20.11 18.40 34.65
CA ALA A 11 18.81 17.73 34.53
C ALA A 11 17.75 18.66 33.91
N LEU A 12 17.74 18.87 32.59
CA LEU A 12 16.52 19.30 31.90
C LEU A 12 16.54 19.13 30.37
N THR A 13 16.89 17.95 29.87
CA THR A 13 16.63 17.60 28.47
C THR A 13 16.15 16.16 28.43
N LEU A 14 14.84 15.96 28.21
CA LEU A 14 14.21 14.76 27.64
C LEU A 14 12.68 14.87 27.80
N LEU A 15 12.08 15.98 27.31
CA LEU A 15 10.71 15.88 26.80
C LEU A 15 10.81 15.48 25.33
N GLY A 16 11.11 14.20 25.11
CA GLY A 16 10.88 13.55 23.82
C GLY A 16 9.37 13.47 23.61
N GLY A 17 8.80 14.53 23.02
CA GLY A 17 7.43 14.51 22.53
C GLY A 17 7.34 13.45 21.45
N CYS A 18 6.67 12.34 21.74
CA CYS A 18 6.27 11.39 20.71
C CYS A 18 5.18 12.10 19.90
N MET A 19 5.55 12.70 18.76
CA MET A 19 4.60 13.14 17.76
C MET A 19 3.96 11.88 17.19
N THR A 20 2.90 11.40 17.85
CA THR A 20 2.01 10.42 17.25
C THR A 20 1.36 11.13 16.07
N ILE A 21 1.88 10.89 14.87
CA ILE A 21 1.23 11.30 13.63
C ILE A 21 -0.06 10.49 13.58
N GLY A 22 -1.12 11.08 14.12
CA GLY A 22 -2.45 10.50 14.11
C GLY A 22 -2.98 10.49 12.69
N GLY A 23 -2.73 9.40 11.98
CA GLY A 23 -3.50 9.05 10.79
C GLY A 23 -4.92 8.73 11.23
N GLY A 24 -5.79 9.74 11.29
CA GLY A 24 -7.21 9.52 11.58
C GLY A 24 -7.84 8.65 10.50
N ALA A 25 -8.76 7.77 10.91
CA ALA A 25 -9.46 6.90 9.96
C ALA A 25 -10.23 7.74 8.92
N SER A 26 -9.93 7.51 7.65
CA SER A 26 -10.52 8.26 6.52
C SER A 26 -11.09 7.32 5.47
N THR A 27 -12.09 7.80 4.73
CA THR A 27 -12.67 7.06 3.61
C THR A 27 -11.97 7.49 2.32
N LEU A 28 -11.46 6.52 1.58
CA LEU A 28 -10.77 6.68 0.30
C LEU A 28 -11.59 6.02 -0.81
N LEU A 29 -11.89 6.75 -1.87
CA LEU A 29 -12.46 6.20 -3.10
C LEU A 29 -11.32 5.67 -3.98
N VAL A 30 -11.34 4.38 -4.29
CA VAL A 30 -10.34 3.73 -5.14
C VAL A 30 -10.96 3.44 -6.50
N LYS A 31 -10.34 3.96 -7.56
CA LYS A 31 -10.70 3.72 -8.97
C LYS A 31 -9.55 3.05 -9.71
N THR A 32 -9.87 2.34 -10.77
CA THR A 32 -8.87 1.81 -11.72
C THR A 32 -9.21 2.21 -13.14
N ASP A 33 -8.19 2.25 -13.99
CA ASP A 33 -8.36 2.42 -15.43
C ASP A 33 -7.69 1.25 -16.18
N PRO A 34 -8.47 0.33 -16.79
CA PRO A 34 -9.94 0.31 -16.83
C PRO A 34 -10.60 -0.03 -15.47
N GLU A 35 -11.87 0.34 -15.34
CA GLU A 35 -12.70 0.02 -14.16
C GLU A 35 -12.99 -1.49 -14.03
N GLY A 36 -13.49 -1.92 -12.87
CA GLY A 36 -13.85 -3.32 -12.60
C GLY A 36 -12.64 -4.19 -12.26
N ALA A 37 -11.71 -3.67 -11.46
CA ALA A 37 -10.59 -4.46 -10.94
C ALA A 37 -10.89 -4.94 -9.52
N LEU A 38 -10.43 -6.13 -9.18
CA LEU A 38 -10.50 -6.64 -7.81
C LEU A 38 -9.42 -5.96 -6.97
N LEU A 39 -9.84 -5.25 -5.93
CA LEU A 39 -9.00 -4.65 -4.91
C LEU A 39 -9.10 -5.49 -3.63
N SER A 40 -7.97 -6.04 -3.18
CA SER A 40 -7.84 -6.81 -1.94
C SER A 40 -6.94 -6.06 -0.98
N ILE A 41 -7.45 -5.70 0.20
CA ILE A 41 -6.76 -4.87 1.19
C ILE A 41 -6.54 -5.67 2.47
N ASP A 42 -5.27 -5.73 2.90
CA ASP A 42 -4.85 -6.49 4.07
C ASP A 42 -5.59 -6.02 5.33
N GLY A 43 -6.37 -6.92 5.92
CA GLY A 43 -7.13 -6.67 7.16
C GLY A 43 -8.38 -5.80 7.01
N VAL A 44 -8.78 -5.44 5.77
CA VAL A 44 -10.03 -4.70 5.50
C VAL A 44 -11.01 -5.56 4.68
N GLY A 45 -10.52 -6.29 3.68
CA GLY A 45 -11.34 -7.14 2.81
C GLY A 45 -11.15 -6.83 1.34
N GLU A 46 -12.11 -7.24 0.52
CA GLU A 46 -12.04 -7.15 -0.94
C GLU A 46 -13.24 -6.39 -1.52
N CYS A 47 -13.03 -5.62 -2.58
CA CYS A 47 -14.08 -4.97 -3.36
C CYS A 47 -13.70 -4.84 -4.83
N GLU A 48 -14.68 -4.65 -5.70
CA GLU A 48 -14.47 -4.33 -7.11
C GLU A 48 -14.44 -2.80 -7.30
N THR A 49 -13.46 -2.29 -8.01
CA THR A 49 -13.30 -0.86 -8.28
C THR A 49 -14.28 -0.40 -9.37
N PRO A 50 -14.91 0.79 -9.24
CA PRO A 50 -14.70 1.79 -8.19
C PRO A 50 -15.38 1.43 -6.85
N CYS A 51 -14.63 1.47 -5.75
CA CYS A 51 -15.15 1.21 -4.40
C CYS A 51 -14.59 2.17 -3.34
N SER A 52 -15.39 2.44 -2.30
CA SER A 52 -15.00 3.27 -1.15
C SER A 52 -14.55 2.39 0.01
N VAL A 53 -13.35 2.65 0.53
CA VAL A 53 -12.75 1.87 1.61
C VAL A 53 -12.39 2.78 2.79
N ARG A 54 -12.59 2.29 4.01
CA ARG A 54 -12.22 3.02 5.21
C ARG A 54 -10.86 2.54 5.70
N LEU A 55 -9.90 3.44 5.77
CA LEU A 55 -8.52 3.17 6.18
C LEU A 55 -8.23 3.88 7.50
N ASP A 56 -7.81 3.12 8.50
CA ASP A 56 -7.37 3.57 9.82
C ASP A 56 -5.86 3.83 9.90
N GLY A 57 -5.13 3.57 8.81
CA GLY A 57 -3.70 3.70 8.69
C GLY A 57 -3.25 3.26 7.29
N PRO A 58 -1.95 3.39 6.95
CA PRO A 58 -1.42 2.83 5.72
C PRO A 58 -1.64 1.32 5.64
N LYS A 59 -2.21 0.82 4.55
CA LYS A 59 -2.46 -0.61 4.31
C LYS A 59 -1.92 -1.02 2.95
N GLN A 60 -1.47 -2.27 2.84
CA GLN A 60 -1.16 -2.87 1.56
C GLN A 60 -2.46 -3.29 0.86
N ALA A 61 -2.53 -3.02 -0.43
CA ALA A 61 -3.64 -3.39 -1.27
C ALA A 61 -3.14 -3.99 -2.58
N ARG A 62 -3.64 -5.16 -2.94
CA ARG A 62 -3.40 -5.81 -4.22
C ARG A 62 -4.52 -5.47 -5.18
N VAL A 63 -4.16 -5.04 -6.39
CA VAL A 63 -5.09 -4.79 -7.49
C VAL A 63 -4.87 -5.86 -8.56
N ALA A 64 -5.96 -6.51 -8.98
CA ALA A 64 -5.93 -7.54 -10.01
C ALA A 64 -7.13 -7.41 -10.96
N LYS A 65 -6.88 -7.57 -12.26
CA LYS A 65 -7.93 -7.64 -13.29
C LYS A 65 -7.48 -8.62 -14.38
N ALA A 66 -8.40 -9.43 -14.90
CA ALA A 66 -8.08 -10.37 -15.97
C ALA A 66 -7.52 -9.62 -17.21
N GLY A 67 -6.42 -10.11 -17.76
CA GLY A 67 -5.71 -9.45 -18.87
C GLY A 67 -4.77 -8.31 -18.46
N PHE A 68 -4.63 -8.03 -17.16
CA PHE A 68 -3.76 -6.98 -16.63
C PHE A 68 -2.76 -7.53 -15.61
N VAL A 69 -1.62 -6.84 -15.47
CA VAL A 69 -0.59 -7.16 -14.49
C VAL A 69 -1.10 -6.84 -13.08
N SER A 70 -1.05 -7.84 -12.20
CA SER A 70 -1.37 -7.64 -10.77
C SER A 70 -0.27 -6.82 -10.08
N LYS A 71 -0.65 -5.79 -9.32
CA LYS A 71 0.29 -4.94 -8.57
C LYS A 71 -0.18 -4.69 -7.14
N THR A 72 0.78 -4.48 -6.24
CA THR A 72 0.53 -4.13 -4.84
C THR A 72 0.87 -2.65 -4.62
N TYR A 73 -0.01 -1.94 -3.91
CA TYR A 73 0.11 -0.53 -3.58
C TYR A 73 -0.06 -0.32 -2.08
N VAL A 74 0.55 0.74 -1.55
CA VAL A 74 0.27 1.19 -0.18
C VAL A 74 -0.79 2.28 -0.25
N LEU A 75 -1.97 2.00 0.30
CA LEU A 75 -3.05 2.96 0.45
C LEU A 75 -2.90 3.68 1.78
N SER A 76 -2.74 4.99 1.74
CA SER A 76 -2.63 5.83 2.94
C SER A 76 -3.92 6.62 3.17
N PRO A 77 -4.37 6.77 4.43
CA PRO A 77 -5.45 7.67 4.78
C PRO A 77 -5.05 9.13 4.53
N GLY A 78 -6.05 10.01 4.42
CA GLY A 78 -5.84 11.46 4.24
C GLY A 78 -6.04 11.96 2.80
N ARG A 79 -6.35 11.06 1.85
CA ARG A 79 -6.84 11.42 0.51
C ARG A 79 -8.28 10.97 0.35
N SER A 80 -9.08 11.74 -0.38
CA SER A 80 -10.46 11.39 -0.69
C SER A 80 -10.57 10.40 -1.86
N GLU A 81 -9.60 10.39 -2.77
CA GLU A 81 -9.65 9.60 -4.00
C GLU A 81 -8.25 9.19 -4.50
N VAL A 82 -8.16 8.04 -5.16
CA VAL A 82 -7.00 7.56 -5.90
C VAL A 82 -7.43 6.81 -7.16
N THR A 83 -6.77 7.07 -8.29
CA THR A 83 -6.96 6.35 -9.55
C THR A 83 -5.70 5.57 -9.89
N ILE A 84 -5.83 4.27 -10.11
CA ILE A 84 -4.72 3.35 -10.38
C ILE A 84 -4.79 2.90 -11.85
N PRO A 85 -3.85 3.33 -12.71
CA PRO A 85 -3.79 2.84 -14.09
C PRO A 85 -3.30 1.39 -14.10
N LEU A 86 -3.98 0.54 -14.87
CA LEU A 86 -3.58 -0.85 -15.05
C LEU A 86 -2.71 -1.01 -16.29
N GLU A 87 -1.79 -1.96 -16.20
CA GLU A 87 -0.89 -2.32 -17.29
C GLU A 87 -1.37 -3.65 -17.88
N LEU A 88 -1.51 -3.73 -19.20
CA LEU A 88 -1.89 -4.97 -19.87
C LEU A 88 -0.81 -6.03 -19.64
N ALA A 89 -1.24 -7.22 -19.24
CA ALA A 89 -0.36 -8.39 -19.26
C ALA A 89 -0.28 -8.82 -20.72
N ALA A 90 0.80 -8.42 -21.42
CA ALA A 90 1.03 -8.91 -22.78
C ALA A 90 1.03 -10.44 -22.76
N ALA A 91 0.35 -11.06 -23.74
CA ALA A 91 0.51 -12.49 -23.97
C ALA A 91 1.97 -12.72 -24.36
N SER A 92 2.71 -13.48 -23.55
CA SER A 92 3.99 -14.00 -24.01
C SER A 92 3.68 -15.03 -25.10
N ASP A 93 4.03 -14.74 -26.34
CA ASP A 93 3.89 -15.62 -27.51
C ASP A 93 4.81 -16.86 -27.46
N ASP A 94 5.36 -17.22 -26.30
CA ASP A 94 6.11 -18.46 -26.09
C ASP A 94 5.16 -19.65 -25.97
N VAL A 95 4.42 -19.92 -27.05
CA VAL A 95 3.87 -21.24 -27.32
C VAL A 95 5.03 -22.08 -27.87
N ASP A 96 5.67 -22.86 -27.00
CA ASP A 96 6.63 -23.90 -27.38
C ASP A 96 5.95 -24.90 -28.33
N ALA A 97 6.02 -24.64 -29.63
CA ALA A 97 5.53 -25.53 -30.69
C ALA A 97 6.47 -26.74 -30.93
N THR A 98 7.47 -26.93 -30.06
CA THR A 98 8.57 -27.90 -30.24
C THR A 98 8.20 -29.35 -29.90
N GLY A 99 6.90 -29.67 -29.74
CA GLY A 99 6.45 -30.97 -29.23
C GLY A 99 5.38 -31.71 -30.05
N LEU A 100 5.00 -31.22 -31.24
CA LEU A 100 4.02 -31.92 -32.06
C LEU A 100 4.71 -33.04 -32.87
N PRO A 101 4.36 -34.32 -32.67
CA PRO A 101 4.88 -35.39 -33.52
C PRO A 101 4.28 -35.27 -34.93
N ASP A 102 5.11 -35.40 -35.95
CA ASP A 102 4.64 -35.58 -37.32
C ASP A 102 3.81 -36.87 -37.39
N LEU A 103 2.59 -36.76 -37.95
CA LEU A 103 1.73 -37.91 -38.21
C LEU A 103 2.14 -38.49 -39.58
N ASP A 104 2.83 -39.64 -39.57
CA ASP A 104 3.11 -40.48 -40.75
C ASP A 104 1.83 -40.97 -41.45
#